data_AF-A0A0G0VX85-F1
#
_entry.id   AF-A0A0G0VX85-F1
#
_cell.length_a   1.000
_cell.length_b   1.000
_cell.length_c   1.000
_cell.angle_alpha   90.00
_cell.angle_beta   90.00
_cell.angle_gamma   90.00
#
_symmetry.space_group_name_H-M   'P 1'
#
loop_
_entity.id
_entity.type
_entity.pdbx_description
1 polymer ?
#
loop_
_entity_poly.entity_id
_entity_poly.type
_entity_poly.pdbx_seq_one_letter_code
_entity_poly.pdbx_strand_id
1 'polypeptide(L)'
;MKSLLLKQNKNISISPVEDTQYVYVLPGDSTGVTNLELSFEKEGVNCEIIVLGKMHEGQSIELTTTSRHLVPNTSCVTNYFVALEDSSSSNYVGKIIIAKKAFQTNS
;
A
#
# COMPACT_ATOMS: atom_id res chain seq x y z
N MET A 1 6.04 13.76 9.07
CA MET A 1 5.83 12.74 8.02
C MET A 1 6.03 13.40 6.66
N LYS A 2 6.88 12.82 5.80
CA LYS A 2 7.05 13.27 4.40
C LYS A 2 6.05 12.57 3.47
N SER A 3 5.75 13.13 2.31
CA SER A 3 4.88 12.48 1.31
C SER A 3 5.64 12.14 0.04
N LEU A 4 5.43 10.93 -0.50
CA LEU A 4 6.08 10.43 -1.71
C LEU A 4 5.04 9.82 -2.67
N LEU A 5 5.05 10.26 -3.92
CA LEU A 5 4.30 9.63 -5.00
C LEU A 5 5.07 8.39 -5.48
N LEU A 6 4.43 7.23 -5.43
CA LEU A 6 5.00 5.98 -5.90
C LEU A 6 4.92 5.88 -7.43
N LYS A 7 6.03 5.47 -8.04
CA LYS A 7 6.07 5.16 -9.47
C LYS A 7 5.27 3.88 -9.74
N GLN A 8 4.44 3.92 -10.78
CA GLN A 8 3.67 2.75 -11.20
C GLN A 8 4.58 1.60 -11.60
N ASN A 9 4.45 0.48 -10.89
CA ASN A 9 5.18 -0.76 -11.15
C ASN A 9 4.34 -1.92 -10.60
N LYS A 10 4.37 -3.08 -11.25
CA LYS A 10 3.65 -4.29 -10.81
C LYS A 10 4.14 -4.79 -9.46
N ASN A 11 5.41 -4.61 -9.14
CA ASN A 11 5.99 -5.00 -7.87
C ASN A 11 6.78 -3.82 -7.29
N ILE A 12 6.31 -3.31 -6.16
CA ILE A 12 6.93 -2.20 -5.44
C ILE A 12 7.35 -2.75 -4.08
N SER A 13 8.62 -2.58 -3.72
CA SER A 13 9.15 -2.96 -2.41
C SER A 13 9.88 -1.77 -1.80
N ILE A 14 9.53 -1.45 -0.55
CA ILE A 14 9.98 -0.25 0.15
C ILE A 14 10.40 -0.64 1.57
N SER A 15 11.53 -0.11 2.03
CA SER A 15 11.95 -0.18 3.43
C SER A 15 11.98 1.23 4.04
N PRO A 16 10.88 1.70 4.66
CA PRO A 16 10.80 3.05 5.19
C PRO A 16 11.82 3.26 6.33
N VAL A 17 12.58 4.35 6.26
CA VAL A 17 13.58 4.73 7.29
C VAL A 17 13.18 5.97 8.10
N GLU A 18 12.05 6.58 7.78
CA GLU A 18 11.46 7.73 8.47
C GLU A 18 9.97 7.80 8.17
N ASP A 19 9.25 8.60 8.95
CA ASP A 19 7.80 8.71 8.82
C ASP A 19 7.39 9.17 7.42
N THR A 20 6.68 8.32 6.69
CA THR A 20 6.38 8.52 5.27
C THR A 20 4.95 8.18 4.90
N GLN A 21 4.28 9.09 4.21
CA GLN A 21 3.05 8.86 3.49
C GLN A 21 3.39 8.51 2.04
N TYR A 22 2.94 7.36 1.57
CA TYR A 22 3.07 6.91 0.19
C TYR A 22 1.75 7.08 -0.54
N VAL A 23 1.77 7.82 -1.64
CA VAL A 23 0.61 7.98 -2.51
C VAL A 23 0.79 7.07 -3.72
N TYR A 24 -0.16 6.17 -3.95
CA TYR A 24 -0.19 5.29 -5.12
C TYR A 24 -1.41 5.60 -5.97
N VAL A 25 -1.18 6.06 -7.20
CA VAL A 25 -2.26 6.32 -8.16
C VAL A 25 -2.39 5.13 -9.09
N LEU A 26 -3.53 4.44 -9.04
CA LEU A 26 -3.81 3.29 -9.88
C LEU A 26 -3.74 3.68 -11.37
N PRO A 27 -3.12 2.86 -12.23
CA PRO A 27 -3.10 3.15 -13.65
C PRO A 27 -4.52 3.00 -14.22
N GLY A 28 -5.00 4.04 -14.89
CA GLY A 28 -6.35 4.06 -15.47
C GLY A 28 -6.54 3.14 -16.66
N ASP A 29 -5.53 2.37 -17.10
CA ASP A 29 -5.59 1.51 -18.29
C ASP A 29 -5.09 0.08 -18.04
N SER A 30 -4.75 -0.27 -16.79
CA SER A 30 -4.05 -1.53 -16.52
C SER A 30 -5.00 -2.64 -16.06
N THR A 31 -5.16 -3.66 -16.89
CA THR A 31 -5.52 -5.01 -16.43
C THR A 31 -4.25 -5.65 -15.86
N GLY A 32 -4.05 -5.58 -14.55
CA GLY A 32 -2.85 -6.16 -13.95
C GLY A 32 -2.87 -6.20 -12.42
N VAL A 33 -2.20 -7.21 -11.90
CA VAL A 33 -1.96 -7.36 -10.47
C VAL A 33 -0.79 -6.48 -10.06
N THR A 34 -1.01 -5.61 -9.09
CA THR A 34 0.02 -4.83 -8.41
C THR A 34 0.25 -5.39 -7.01
N ASN A 35 1.52 -5.55 -6.64
CA ASN A 35 1.94 -5.87 -5.28
C ASN A 35 2.79 -4.74 -4.72
N LEU A 36 2.38 -4.20 -3.57
CA LEU A 36 3.08 -3.17 -2.82
C LEU A 36 3.51 -3.74 -1.46
N GLU A 37 4.80 -3.96 -1.26
CA GLU A 37 5.37 -4.48 -0.02
C GLU A 37 6.14 -3.39 0.73
N LEU A 38 5.84 -3.21 2.01
CA LEU A 38 6.60 -2.38 2.93
C LEU A 38 7.25 -3.27 3.98
N SER A 39 8.57 -3.13 4.15
CA SER A 39 9.34 -3.82 5.18
C SER A 39 9.86 -2.83 6.21
N PHE A 40 9.31 -2.89 7.42
CA PHE A 40 9.70 -2.03 8.53
C PHE A 40 10.87 -2.66 9.29
N GLU A 41 12.07 -2.24 8.93
CA GLU A 41 13.33 -2.69 9.52
C GLU A 41 13.88 -1.72 10.58
N LYS A 42 13.35 -0.49 10.63
CA LYS A 42 13.73 0.55 11.59
C LYS A 42 12.60 0.80 12.59
N GLU A 43 12.96 0.82 13.87
CA GLU A 43 12.02 1.08 14.98
C GLU A 43 11.42 2.49 14.92
N GLY A 44 10.20 2.63 15.42
CA GLY A 44 9.56 3.93 15.57
C GLY A 44 9.04 4.56 14.28
N VAL A 45 9.06 3.83 13.14
CA VAL A 45 8.65 4.38 11.85
C VAL A 45 7.15 4.23 11.64
N ASN A 46 6.50 5.35 11.32
CA ASN A 46 5.09 5.43 10.98
C ASN A 46 4.91 5.64 9.48
N CYS A 47 3.97 4.93 8.89
CA CYS A 47 3.64 5.06 7.48
C CYS A 47 2.15 5.18 7.26
N GLU A 48 1.83 5.80 6.14
CA GLU A 48 0.50 5.80 5.58
C GLU A 48 0.60 5.45 4.10
N ILE A 49 -0.30 4.62 3.60
CA ILE A 49 -0.44 4.34 2.19
C ILE A 49 -1.79 4.91 1.76
N ILE A 50 -1.78 5.84 0.82
CA ILE A 50 -3.00 6.39 0.20
C ILE A 50 -3.06 5.87 -1.22
N VAL A 51 -4.05 5.04 -1.51
CA VAL A 51 -4.33 4.55 -2.85
C VAL A 51 -5.48 5.36 -3.44
N LEU A 52 -5.25 5.93 -4.62
CA LEU A 52 -6.23 6.72 -5.36
C LEU A 52 -6.42 6.11 -6.75
N GLY A 53 -7.67 6.05 -7.23
CA GLY A 53 -7.93 5.61 -8.60
C GLY A 53 -9.36 5.79 -9.05
N LYS A 54 -9.56 5.67 -10.35
CA LYS A 54 -10.86 5.57 -10.99
C LYS A 54 -10.78 4.50 -12.07
N MET A 55 -11.66 3.51 -12.02
CA MET A 55 -11.78 2.49 -13.06
C MET A 55 -12.86 2.90 -14.04
N HIS A 56 -12.50 2.99 -15.31
CA HIS A 56 -13.43 3.25 -16.39
C HIS A 56 -14.21 2.00 -16.78
N GLU A 57 -15.24 2.18 -17.61
CA GLU A 57 -16.10 1.09 -18.06
C GLU A 57 -15.31 -0.14 -18.55
N GLY A 58 -15.64 -1.32 -18.01
CA GLY A 58 -15.00 -2.59 -18.38
C GLY A 58 -13.59 -2.82 -17.82
N GLN A 59 -13.02 -1.87 -17.06
CA GLN A 59 -11.69 -2.00 -16.49
C GLN A 59 -11.68 -2.78 -15.17
N SER A 60 -10.57 -3.44 -14.87
CA SER A 60 -10.41 -4.21 -13.64
C SER A 60 -9.00 -4.08 -13.10
N ILE A 61 -8.90 -3.88 -11.79
CA ILE A 61 -7.63 -3.75 -11.07
C ILE A 61 -7.53 -4.74 -9.91
N GLU A 62 -6.32 -5.24 -9.68
CA GLU A 62 -5.98 -6.04 -8.51
C GLU A 62 -4.79 -5.41 -7.79
N LEU A 63 -4.95 -5.09 -6.50
CA LEU A 63 -3.87 -4.57 -5.65
C LEU A 63 -3.76 -5.41 -4.38
N THR A 64 -2.54 -5.89 -4.11
CA THR A 64 -2.18 -6.43 -2.80
C THR A 64 -1.18 -5.52 -2.12
N THR A 65 -1.48 -5.06 -0.91
CA THR A 65 -0.51 -4.41 -0.03
C THR A 65 -0.02 -5.41 1.01
N THR A 66 1.27 -5.38 1.33
CA THR A 66 1.85 -6.18 2.41
C THR A 66 2.69 -5.30 3.32
N SER A 67 2.24 -5.10 4.56
CA SER A 67 3.01 -4.41 5.61
C SER A 67 3.71 -5.44 6.50
N ARG A 68 5.05 -5.46 6.46
CA ARG A 68 5.90 -6.38 7.24
C ARG A 68 6.57 -5.65 8.38
N HIS A 69 6.03 -5.79 9.58
CA HIS A 69 6.56 -5.22 10.79
C HIS A 69 7.60 -6.17 11.39
N LEU A 70 8.89 -5.85 11.25
CA LEU A 70 10.00 -6.70 11.72
C LEU A 70 10.56 -6.25 13.07
N VAL A 71 10.32 -4.98 13.42
CA VAL A 71 10.84 -4.34 14.64
C VAL A 71 9.74 -3.57 15.39
N PRO A 72 9.93 -3.30 16.69
CA PRO A 72 8.94 -2.64 17.54
C PRO A 72 8.51 -1.23 17.09
N ASN A 73 7.38 -0.78 17.63
CA ASN A 73 6.91 0.60 17.53
C ASN A 73 6.76 1.09 16.09
N THR A 74 6.33 0.22 15.18
CA THR A 74 6.10 0.58 13.78
C THR A 74 4.61 0.68 13.49
N SER A 75 4.23 1.58 12.60
CA SER A 75 2.82 1.73 12.21
C SER A 75 2.66 1.88 10.71
N CYS A 76 1.59 1.32 10.16
CA CYS A 76 1.25 1.49 8.75
C CYS A 76 -0.26 1.42 8.52
N VAL A 77 -0.88 2.54 8.20
CA VAL A 77 -2.31 2.58 7.83
C VAL A 77 -2.45 2.62 6.32
N THR A 78 -3.36 1.84 5.75
CA THR A 78 -3.70 1.94 4.32
C THR A 78 -5.11 2.49 4.13
N ASN A 79 -5.19 3.59 3.38
CA ASN A 79 -6.44 4.20 2.94
C ASN A 79 -6.61 3.94 1.44
N TYR A 80 -7.74 3.31 1.06
CA TYR A 80 -8.00 2.88 -0.31
C TYR A 80 -9.24 3.60 -0.86
N PHE A 81 -9.05 4.48 -1.84
CA PHE A 81 -10.11 5.26 -2.46
C PHE A 81 -10.15 5.01 -3.97
N VAL A 82 -11.13 4.23 -4.42
CA VAL A 82 -11.32 3.93 -5.84
C VAL A 82 -12.76 4.15 -6.24
N ALA A 83 -12.95 4.93 -7.30
CA ALA A 83 -14.24 5.10 -7.96
C ALA A 83 -14.39 4.08 -9.11
N LEU A 84 -15.59 3.55 -9.27
CA LEU A 84 -15.92 2.53 -10.27
C LEU A 84 -17.01 3.06 -11.22
N GLU A 85 -16.78 2.95 -12.53
CA GLU A 85 -17.81 3.12 -13.57
C GLU A 85 -18.51 1.78 -13.88
N ASP A 86 -19.52 1.79 -14.75
CA ASP A 86 -20.30 0.60 -15.10
C ASP A 86 -19.41 -0.55 -15.59
N SER A 87 -19.75 -1.78 -15.22
CA SER A 87 -18.99 -2.99 -15.60
C SER A 87 -17.51 -2.99 -15.22
N SER A 88 -17.06 -2.07 -14.35
CA SER A 88 -15.68 -2.04 -13.84
C SER A 88 -15.55 -2.80 -12.51
N SER A 89 -14.32 -3.19 -12.15
CA SER A 89 -14.06 -3.88 -10.89
C SER A 89 -12.76 -3.47 -10.22
N SER A 90 -12.71 -3.63 -8.89
CA SER A 90 -11.53 -3.37 -8.08
C SER A 90 -11.43 -4.40 -6.97
N ASN A 91 -10.34 -5.15 -6.95
CA ASN A 91 -10.04 -6.13 -5.92
C ASN A 91 -8.81 -5.67 -5.11
N TYR A 92 -9.01 -5.45 -3.81
CA TYR A 92 -7.97 -5.02 -2.89
C TYR A 92 -7.76 -6.04 -1.77
N VAL A 93 -6.51 -6.44 -1.55
CA VAL A 93 -6.10 -7.32 -0.46
C VAL A 93 -5.05 -6.61 0.39
N GLY A 94 -5.38 -6.35 1.65
CA GLY A 94 -4.43 -5.86 2.65
C GLY A 94 -3.86 -7.00 3.48
N LYS A 95 -2.54 -7.20 3.45
CA LYS A 95 -1.83 -8.19 4.26
C LYS A 95 -0.94 -7.50 5.29
N ILE A 96 -1.07 -7.91 6.54
CA ILE A 96 -0.25 -7.41 7.65
C ILE A 96 0.51 -8.60 8.23
N ILE A 97 1.84 -8.48 8.32
CA ILE A 97 2.73 -9.49 8.89
C ILE A 97 3.46 -8.84 10.06
N ILE A 98 3.22 -9.32 11.28
CA ILE A 98 3.87 -8.84 12.49
C ILE A 98 4.82 -9.92 13.00
N ALA A 99 6.12 -9.63 12.97
CA ALA A 99 7.14 -10.54 13.50
C ALA A 99 7.04 -10.65 15.03
N LYS A 100 7.49 -11.78 15.59
CA LYS A 100 7.47 -12.02 17.05
C LYS A 100 8.10 -10.90 17.88
N LYS A 101 9.11 -10.21 17.34
CA LYS A 101 9.81 -9.12 18.02
C LYS A 101 9.19 -7.73 17.77
N ALA A 102 8.22 -7.60 16.86
CA ALA A 102 7.60 -6.32 16.50
C ALA A 102 6.44 -5.96 17.44
N PHE A 103 6.73 -5.89 18.75
CA PHE A 103 5.74 -5.46 19.74
C PHE A 103 5.37 -3.98 19.56
N GLN A 104 4.20 -3.59 20.07
CA GLN A 104 3.68 -2.22 19.95
C GLN A 104 3.51 -1.76 18.48
N THR A 105 3.14 -2.69 17.59
CA THR A 105 2.76 -2.40 16.20
C THR A 105 1.32 -1.88 16.12
N ASN A 106 1.04 -0.95 15.21
CA ASN A 106 -0.31 -0.48 14.87
C ASN A 106 -0.53 -0.45 13.35
N SER A 107 -1.47 -1.23 12.80
CA SER A 107 -1.66 -1.35 11.35
C SER A 107 -3.11 -1.60 10.96
#